data_AF-A0A382I2V9-F1
#
_entry.id   AF-A0A382I2V9-F1
#
_cell.length_a   1.000
_cell.length_b   1.000
_cell.length_c   1.000
_cell.angle_alpha   90.00
_cell.angle_beta   90.00
_cell.angle_gamma   90.00
#
_symmetry.space_group_name_H-M   'P 1'
#
loop_
_entity.id
_entity.type
_entity.pdbx_description
1 polymer ?
#
loop_
_entity_poly.entity_id
_entity_poly.type
_entity_poly.pdbx_seq_one_letter_code
_entity_poly.pdbx_strand_id
1 'polypeptide(L)'
;IHNDHGKLEFEQLFLKAIECARDGFNITEKVSKSWEKSQLKLSKNKNTKKIFLKNGNSYKLSEKFKNVQLANTLEKISQKGLKEFYQGSTTIDIVKSLNELGGLHTLEDFEKQKTIKDNTINCKYKDITIHQCPPNGPGVTVLVMMQMMEKLKIENYKANSPERFHIEAEVTKLAYQLREKNIGDPNFINMDLEKLLSKSTVEEAVNKISLSKCYDVGNLNIPAHPETIYLTVVDKDFNAVSIINSICYVFGSGITSNNTGILFQNRGTNFRIEKNHPNCIDGLKRPLHTIIPGMVFSNNKPILSYGVMGGQYQPVGHVHVLNNIFDYNMNPQEALDFPRAFHFNNIYKLELGVDKNIEDQLKKNGHETIRVNDTHGGGQAIRINWKEGLLIGGSDTRKDGLAIGY
;
A
#
# COMPACT_ATOMS: atom_id res chain seq x y z
N ILE A 1 -3.28 -19.68 -1.60
CA ILE A 1 -1.82 -19.51 -1.76
C ILE A 1 -1.09 -20.77 -1.37
N HIS A 2 -0.92 -21.10 -0.07
CA HIS A 2 -0.17 -22.30 0.32
C HIS A 2 -0.75 -23.60 -0.27
N ASN A 3 -2.05 -23.86 -0.11
CA ASN A 3 -2.70 -25.03 -0.73
C ASN A 3 -2.57 -25.08 -2.26
N ASP A 4 -2.38 -23.94 -2.94
CA ASP A 4 -2.40 -23.86 -4.41
C ASP A 4 -1.00 -23.88 -5.02
N HIS A 5 0.01 -23.36 -4.30
CA HIS A 5 1.34 -23.05 -4.83
C HIS A 5 2.49 -23.39 -3.86
N GLY A 6 2.18 -23.73 -2.61
CA GLY A 6 3.17 -24.01 -1.58
C GLY A 6 3.82 -25.38 -1.77
N LYS A 7 5.13 -25.46 -1.54
CA LYS A 7 5.90 -26.70 -1.56
C LYS A 7 6.38 -27.15 -0.17
N LEU A 8 6.47 -26.23 0.77
CA LEU A 8 6.89 -26.53 2.15
C LEU A 8 5.68 -26.92 2.99
N GLU A 9 5.90 -27.67 4.07
CA GLU A 9 4.87 -27.95 5.07
C GLU A 9 4.35 -26.65 5.71
N PHE A 10 3.04 -26.56 5.94
CA PHE A 10 2.41 -25.33 6.42
C PHE A 10 3.05 -24.81 7.72
N GLU A 11 3.35 -25.73 8.65
CA GLU A 11 3.98 -25.40 9.94
C GLU A 11 5.36 -24.75 9.79
N GLN A 12 6.14 -25.18 8.79
CA GLN A 12 7.49 -24.65 8.56
C GLN A 12 7.48 -23.16 8.23
N LEU A 13 6.38 -22.67 7.62
CA LEU A 13 6.23 -21.25 7.26
C LEU A 13 6.14 -20.32 8.48
N PHE A 14 5.82 -20.86 9.67
CA PHE A 14 5.62 -20.08 10.89
C PHE A 14 6.86 -20.02 11.79
N LEU A 15 7.81 -20.95 11.62
CA LEU A 15 8.93 -21.14 12.56
C LEU A 15 9.67 -19.84 12.86
N LYS A 16 10.08 -19.11 11.82
CA LYS A 16 10.82 -17.85 12.00
C LYS A 16 9.97 -16.74 12.60
N ALA A 17 8.67 -16.66 12.28
CA ALA A 17 7.78 -15.68 12.89
C ALA A 17 7.54 -15.97 14.38
N ILE A 18 7.39 -17.26 14.75
CA ILE A 18 7.26 -17.71 16.13
C ILE A 18 8.52 -17.40 16.93
N GLU A 19 9.70 -17.73 16.39
CA GLU A 19 11.01 -17.42 16.99
C GLU A 19 11.16 -15.91 17.25
N CYS A 20 10.95 -15.08 16.22
CA CYS A 20 11.02 -13.62 16.35
C CYS A 20 10.03 -13.07 17.39
N ALA A 21 8.81 -13.60 17.46
CA ALA A 21 7.81 -13.16 18.43
C ALA A 21 8.14 -13.60 19.86
N ARG A 22 8.66 -14.83 20.05
CA ARG A 22 8.96 -15.44 21.35
C ARG A 22 10.24 -14.90 21.95
N ASP A 23 11.31 -14.96 21.17
CA ASP A 23 12.66 -14.65 21.61
C ASP A 23 12.95 -13.16 21.46
N GLY A 24 12.27 -12.49 20.53
CA GLY A 24 12.34 -11.05 20.29
C GLY A 24 13.41 -10.64 19.28
N PHE A 25 13.25 -9.42 18.74
CA PHE A 25 14.17 -8.80 17.78
C PHE A 25 14.49 -7.37 18.19
N ASN A 26 15.59 -6.84 17.65
CA ASN A 26 16.03 -5.46 17.93
C ASN A 26 15.27 -4.48 17.04
N ILE A 27 14.74 -3.42 17.64
CA ILE A 27 14.01 -2.37 16.94
C ILE A 27 14.97 -1.55 16.05
N THR A 28 14.60 -1.34 14.80
CA THR A 28 15.35 -0.53 13.83
C THR A 28 15.02 0.96 13.96
N GLU A 29 15.80 1.82 13.28
CA GLU A 29 15.70 3.26 13.45
C GLU A 29 14.33 3.83 13.05
N LYS A 30 13.83 3.53 11.84
CA LYS A 30 12.54 4.09 11.40
C LYS A 30 11.39 3.52 12.22
N VAL A 31 11.46 2.25 12.63
CA VAL A 31 10.47 1.63 13.51
C VAL A 31 10.44 2.31 14.88
N SER A 32 11.58 2.65 15.47
CA SER A 32 11.64 3.39 16.75
C SER A 32 10.96 4.77 16.66
N LYS A 33 11.20 5.52 15.58
CA LYS A 33 10.51 6.80 15.30
C LYS A 33 9.00 6.63 15.17
N SER A 34 8.54 5.59 14.47
CA SER A 34 7.10 5.27 14.38
C SER A 34 6.49 4.90 15.74
N TRP A 35 7.27 4.26 16.60
CA TRP A 35 6.89 3.91 17.98
C TRP A 35 6.73 5.14 18.86
N GLU A 36 7.71 6.03 18.83
CA GLU A 36 7.71 7.31 19.54
C GLU A 36 6.48 8.14 19.16
N LYS A 37 6.25 8.35 17.85
CA LYS A 37 5.07 9.05 17.31
C LYS A 37 3.73 8.40 17.74
N SER A 38 3.74 7.12 18.13
CA SER A 38 2.53 6.37 18.50
C SER A 38 2.37 6.15 20.00
N GLN A 39 3.28 6.61 20.86
CA GLN A 39 3.27 6.30 22.30
C GLN A 39 1.93 6.63 22.97
N LEU A 40 1.38 7.83 22.73
CA LEU A 40 0.10 8.26 23.30
C LEU A 40 -1.08 7.37 22.87
N LYS A 41 -1.06 6.85 21.64
CA LYS A 41 -2.08 5.93 21.15
C LYS A 41 -1.93 4.56 21.81
N LEU A 42 -0.69 4.05 21.89
CA LEU A 42 -0.38 2.75 22.49
C LEU A 42 -0.66 2.70 23.99
N SER A 43 -0.59 3.85 24.69
CA SER A 43 -0.86 3.91 26.13
C SER A 43 -2.35 3.83 26.49
N LYS A 44 -3.28 4.00 25.54
CA LYS A 44 -4.72 4.08 25.81
C LYS A 44 -5.35 2.72 26.13
N ASN A 45 -4.88 1.64 25.51
CA ASN A 45 -5.39 0.30 25.76
C ASN A 45 -4.44 -0.47 26.69
N LYS A 46 -4.98 -1.07 27.75
CA LYS A 46 -4.20 -1.75 28.81
C LYS A 46 -3.28 -2.85 28.27
N ASN A 47 -3.80 -3.71 27.37
CA ASN A 47 -3.02 -4.82 26.81
C ASN A 47 -1.95 -4.31 25.84
N THR A 48 -2.32 -3.32 25.02
CA THR A 48 -1.40 -2.66 24.09
C THR A 48 -0.26 -2.00 24.85
N LYS A 49 -0.55 -1.24 25.92
CA LYS A 49 0.48 -0.64 26.79
C LYS A 49 1.41 -1.70 27.39
N LYS A 50 0.88 -2.85 27.80
CA LYS A 50 1.68 -3.93 28.41
C LYS A 50 2.64 -4.58 27.42
N ILE A 51 2.20 -4.79 26.18
CA ILE A 51 2.98 -5.50 25.15
C ILE A 51 3.89 -4.53 24.40
N PHE A 52 3.31 -3.43 23.93
CA PHE A 52 3.95 -2.49 23.02
C PHE A 52 4.56 -1.27 23.71
N LEU A 53 4.64 -1.18 25.04
CA LEU A 53 5.42 -0.13 25.71
C LEU A 53 6.32 -0.73 26.79
N LYS A 54 7.58 -0.30 26.83
CA LYS A 54 8.57 -0.70 27.83
C LYS A 54 8.46 0.23 29.03
N ASN A 55 7.89 -0.26 30.13
CA ASN A 55 7.62 0.53 31.34
C ASN A 55 6.84 1.83 31.04
N GLY A 56 5.89 1.75 30.10
CA GLY A 56 5.08 2.89 29.66
C GLY A 56 5.71 3.81 28.61
N ASN A 57 6.96 3.56 28.20
CA ASN A 57 7.65 4.31 27.17
C ASN A 57 7.73 3.54 25.84
N SER A 58 7.86 4.26 24.73
CA SER A 58 8.14 3.69 23.42
C SER A 58 9.48 2.96 23.40
N TYR A 59 9.59 1.92 22.57
CA TYR A 59 10.85 1.22 22.35
C TYR A 59 11.80 2.09 21.51
N LYS A 60 13.05 2.16 21.95
CA LYS A 60 14.14 2.90 21.28
C LYS A 60 14.90 2.01 20.31
N LEU A 61 15.71 2.63 19.45
CA LEU A 61 16.66 1.96 18.56
C LEU A 61 17.47 0.91 19.32
N SER A 62 17.59 -0.28 18.72
CA SER A 62 18.32 -1.45 19.24
C SER A 62 17.76 -2.07 20.51
N GLU A 63 16.67 -1.56 21.09
CA GLU A 63 16.01 -2.26 22.18
C GLU A 63 15.30 -3.51 21.67
N LYS A 64 15.33 -4.57 22.49
CA LYS A 64 14.73 -5.85 22.15
C LYS A 64 13.23 -5.85 22.46
N PHE A 65 12.40 -6.00 21.43
CA PHE A 65 10.96 -6.17 21.54
C PHE A 65 10.57 -7.65 21.43
N LYS A 66 9.61 -8.11 22.23
CA LYS A 66 9.04 -9.47 22.15
C LYS A 66 7.54 -9.46 22.39
N ASN A 67 6.82 -10.37 21.74
CA ASN A 67 5.38 -10.59 21.89
C ASN A 67 5.09 -12.10 22.02
N VAL A 68 5.31 -12.63 23.22
CA VAL A 68 5.16 -14.07 23.52
C VAL A 68 3.72 -14.55 23.30
N GLN A 69 2.72 -13.71 23.55
CA GLN A 69 1.32 -14.07 23.28
C GLN A 69 1.10 -14.31 21.79
N LEU A 70 1.61 -13.43 20.93
CA LEU A 70 1.56 -13.62 19.48
C LEU A 70 2.30 -14.89 19.05
N ALA A 71 3.46 -15.20 19.66
CA ALA A 71 4.18 -16.43 19.37
C ALA A 71 3.33 -17.68 19.65
N ASN A 72 2.62 -17.72 20.79
CA ASN A 72 1.73 -18.82 21.14
C ASN A 72 0.53 -18.90 20.18
N THR A 73 0.01 -17.76 19.73
CA THR A 73 -1.07 -17.74 18.73
C THR A 73 -0.60 -18.24 17.37
N LEU A 74 0.58 -17.81 16.90
CA LEU A 74 1.17 -18.30 15.65
C LEU A 74 1.46 -19.81 15.71
N GLU A 75 1.93 -20.31 16.85
CA GLU A 75 2.14 -21.76 17.07
C GLU A 75 0.83 -22.53 16.96
N LYS A 76 -0.25 -22.08 17.62
CA LYS A 76 -1.58 -22.72 17.49
C LYS A 76 -2.10 -22.71 16.05
N ILE A 77 -1.93 -21.60 15.33
CA ILE A 77 -2.35 -21.48 13.92
C ILE A 77 -1.52 -22.42 13.04
N SER A 78 -0.22 -22.57 13.31
CA SER A 78 0.63 -23.49 12.54
C SER A 78 0.13 -24.93 12.66
N GLN A 79 -0.24 -25.37 13.86
CA GLN A 79 -0.69 -26.75 14.15
C GLN A 79 -2.12 -27.05 13.70
N LYS A 80 -3.02 -26.06 13.80
CA LYS A 80 -4.48 -26.25 13.56
C LYS A 80 -4.98 -25.61 12.27
N GLY A 81 -4.10 -24.94 11.54
CA GLY A 81 -4.41 -24.22 10.32
C GLY A 81 -5.33 -23.01 10.52
N LEU A 82 -5.91 -22.57 9.40
CA LEU A 82 -6.78 -21.37 9.32
C LEU A 82 -8.00 -21.43 10.26
N LYS A 83 -8.51 -22.63 10.57
CA LYS A 83 -9.67 -22.81 11.45
C LYS A 83 -9.42 -22.25 12.84
N GLU A 84 -8.19 -22.33 13.36
CA GLU A 84 -7.89 -21.77 14.68
C GLU A 84 -8.02 -20.23 14.70
N PHE A 85 -7.70 -19.54 13.60
CA PHE A 85 -7.81 -18.09 13.51
C PHE A 85 -9.24 -17.59 13.29
N TYR A 86 -10.05 -18.32 12.52
CA TYR A 86 -11.41 -17.88 12.11
C TYR A 86 -12.55 -18.51 12.89
N GLN A 87 -12.32 -19.66 13.54
CA GLN A 87 -13.35 -20.43 14.26
C GLN A 87 -12.86 -20.94 15.61
N GLY A 88 -11.61 -20.69 15.98
CA GLY A 88 -10.96 -21.28 17.14
C GLY A 88 -10.87 -20.36 18.36
N SER A 89 -9.99 -20.74 19.28
CA SER A 89 -9.77 -19.99 20.53
C SER A 89 -9.27 -18.57 20.28
N THR A 90 -8.52 -18.37 19.18
CA THR A 90 -8.04 -17.05 18.76
C THR A 90 -9.19 -16.12 18.41
N THR A 91 -10.16 -16.56 17.61
CA THR A 91 -11.34 -15.76 17.22
C THR A 91 -12.19 -15.38 18.41
N ILE A 92 -12.42 -16.35 19.31
CA ILE A 92 -13.22 -16.15 20.52
C ILE A 92 -12.62 -15.03 21.38
N ASP A 93 -11.30 -15.02 21.56
CA ASP A 93 -10.62 -13.95 22.32
C ASP A 93 -10.71 -12.59 21.60
N ILE A 94 -10.55 -12.56 20.28
CA ILE A 94 -10.68 -11.33 19.49
C ILE A 94 -12.07 -10.72 19.65
N VAL A 95 -13.13 -11.51 19.43
CA VAL A 95 -14.52 -11.06 19.53
C VAL A 95 -14.83 -10.58 20.94
N LYS A 96 -14.43 -11.35 21.96
CA LYS A 96 -14.59 -10.93 23.37
C LYS A 96 -13.88 -9.60 23.65
N SER A 97 -12.64 -9.45 23.22
CA SER A 97 -11.84 -8.24 23.43
C SER A 97 -12.47 -7.01 22.77
N LEU A 98 -13.08 -7.17 21.60
CA LEU A 98 -13.76 -6.08 20.89
C LEU A 98 -15.09 -5.72 21.57
N ASN A 99 -15.88 -6.71 21.97
CA ASN A 99 -17.20 -6.48 22.58
C ASN A 99 -17.11 -5.86 23.98
N GLU A 100 -16.05 -6.18 24.75
CA GLU A 100 -15.73 -5.49 26.01
C GLU A 100 -15.48 -3.98 25.84
N LEU A 101 -15.14 -3.54 24.62
CA LEU A 101 -14.94 -2.13 24.26
C LEU A 101 -16.16 -1.51 23.56
N GLY A 102 -17.28 -2.23 23.49
CA GLY A 102 -18.51 -1.79 22.81
C GLY A 102 -18.54 -2.08 21.30
N GLY A 103 -17.62 -2.92 20.80
CA GLY A 103 -17.71 -3.45 19.45
C GLY A 103 -18.95 -4.33 19.26
N LEU A 104 -19.39 -4.48 18.01
CA LEU A 104 -20.56 -5.30 17.63
C LEU A 104 -20.14 -6.57 16.87
N HIS A 105 -18.90 -7.01 17.05
CA HIS A 105 -18.36 -8.11 16.27
C HIS A 105 -18.92 -9.43 16.80
N THR A 106 -19.18 -10.36 15.89
CA THR A 106 -19.69 -11.69 16.19
C THR A 106 -18.71 -12.75 15.70
N LEU A 107 -18.84 -13.99 16.18
CA LEU A 107 -18.09 -15.12 15.62
C LEU A 107 -18.48 -15.37 14.16
N GLU A 108 -19.74 -15.10 13.81
CA GLU A 108 -20.27 -15.25 12.46
C GLU A 108 -19.58 -14.31 11.46
N ASP A 109 -19.21 -13.09 11.86
CA ASP A 109 -18.43 -12.16 11.02
C ASP A 109 -17.09 -12.77 10.58
N PHE A 110 -16.42 -13.52 11.47
CA PHE A 110 -15.17 -14.19 11.16
C PHE A 110 -15.37 -15.45 10.34
N GLU A 111 -16.43 -16.22 10.61
CA GLU A 111 -16.76 -17.42 9.83
C GLU A 111 -17.16 -17.10 8.39
N LYS A 112 -17.86 -15.98 8.17
CA LYS A 112 -18.24 -15.50 6.83
C LYS A 112 -17.06 -14.97 6.03
N GLN A 113 -15.92 -14.67 6.66
CA GLN A 113 -14.77 -14.12 5.96
C GLN A 113 -14.16 -15.15 5.01
N LYS A 114 -13.99 -14.76 3.74
CA LYS A 114 -13.43 -15.62 2.69
C LYS A 114 -12.34 -14.90 1.93
N THR A 115 -11.30 -15.65 1.54
CA THR A 115 -10.32 -15.16 0.57
C THR A 115 -10.94 -15.17 -0.82
N ILE A 116 -10.96 -14.01 -1.47
CA ILE A 116 -11.40 -13.88 -2.86
C ILE A 116 -10.21 -14.17 -3.77
N LYS A 117 -10.38 -15.11 -4.69
CA LYS A 117 -9.46 -15.37 -5.80
C LYS A 117 -10.08 -14.74 -7.04
N ASP A 118 -9.36 -13.81 -7.65
CA ASP A 118 -9.87 -13.05 -8.79
C ASP A 118 -8.74 -12.78 -9.79
N ASN A 119 -9.11 -12.54 -11.04
CA ASN A 119 -8.19 -12.07 -12.04
C ASN A 119 -7.78 -10.62 -11.75
N THR A 120 -6.58 -10.26 -12.17
CA THR A 120 -6.12 -8.86 -12.12
C THR A 120 -6.88 -8.01 -13.13
N ILE A 121 -7.13 -6.76 -12.80
CA ILE A 121 -7.40 -5.74 -13.81
C ILE A 121 -6.07 -5.30 -14.45
N ASN A 122 -6.12 -4.89 -15.71
CA ASN A 122 -4.92 -4.51 -16.43
C ASN A 122 -5.18 -3.45 -17.50
N CYS A 123 -4.11 -2.78 -17.92
CA CYS A 123 -4.09 -1.97 -19.14
C CYS A 123 -2.78 -2.21 -19.89
N LYS A 124 -2.82 -1.99 -21.21
CA LYS A 124 -1.60 -1.87 -22.01
C LYS A 124 -1.00 -0.48 -21.81
N TYR A 125 0.33 -0.43 -21.78
CA TYR A 125 1.11 0.79 -21.79
C TYR A 125 2.27 0.54 -22.75
N LYS A 126 2.26 1.16 -23.93
CA LYS A 126 3.24 0.83 -24.99
C LYS A 126 3.25 -0.68 -25.31
N ASP A 127 4.40 -1.34 -25.12
CA ASP A 127 4.64 -2.76 -25.38
C ASP A 127 4.51 -3.66 -24.13
N ILE A 128 4.14 -3.09 -22.98
CA ILE A 128 3.94 -3.81 -21.72
C ILE A 128 2.47 -3.84 -21.30
N THR A 129 2.14 -4.76 -20.40
CA THR A 129 0.84 -4.85 -19.73
C THR A 129 1.02 -4.71 -18.24
N ILE A 130 0.30 -3.75 -17.64
CA ILE A 130 0.38 -3.43 -16.21
C ILE A 130 -0.79 -4.10 -15.51
N HIS A 131 -0.51 -4.93 -14.51
CA HIS A 131 -1.50 -5.66 -13.74
C HIS A 131 -1.63 -5.07 -12.34
N GLN A 132 -2.87 -4.97 -11.87
CA GLN A 132 -3.24 -4.48 -10.55
C GLN A 132 -4.36 -5.34 -9.95
N CYS A 133 -4.50 -5.31 -8.63
CA CYS A 133 -5.65 -5.93 -7.97
C CYS A 133 -6.97 -5.26 -8.37
N PRO A 134 -8.06 -6.04 -8.51
CA PRO A 134 -9.40 -5.50 -8.78
C PRO A 134 -9.93 -4.68 -7.59
N PRO A 135 -11.07 -3.97 -7.76
CA PRO A 135 -11.79 -3.35 -6.66
C PRO A 135 -12.02 -4.31 -5.48
N ASN A 136 -12.01 -3.83 -4.25
CA ASN A 136 -12.24 -2.45 -3.82
C ASN A 136 -10.96 -1.62 -3.54
N GLY A 137 -9.81 -2.04 -4.06
CA GLY A 137 -8.56 -1.27 -4.00
C GLY A 137 -8.41 -0.22 -5.12
N PRO A 138 -7.44 0.72 -5.02
CA PRO A 138 -7.19 1.76 -6.02
C PRO A 138 -6.33 1.27 -7.19
N GLY A 139 -6.26 -0.03 -7.45
CA GLY A 139 -5.45 -0.58 -8.56
C GLY A 139 -5.82 0.05 -9.90
N VAL A 140 -7.12 0.27 -10.12
CA VAL A 140 -7.63 0.96 -11.32
C VAL A 140 -7.14 2.40 -11.44
N THR A 141 -6.87 3.08 -10.32
CA THR A 141 -6.32 4.43 -10.31
C THR A 141 -4.92 4.45 -10.95
N VAL A 142 -4.08 3.45 -10.68
CA VAL A 142 -2.76 3.31 -11.35
C VAL A 142 -2.95 3.17 -12.86
N LEU A 143 -3.88 2.30 -13.29
CA LEU A 143 -4.11 2.03 -14.71
C LEU A 143 -4.61 3.28 -15.45
N VAL A 144 -5.54 4.04 -14.86
CA VAL A 144 -6.01 5.33 -15.41
C VAL A 144 -4.85 6.33 -15.50
N MET A 145 -4.07 6.47 -14.44
CA MET A 145 -2.93 7.40 -14.43
C MET A 145 -1.90 7.04 -15.50
N MET A 146 -1.56 5.76 -15.67
CA MET A 146 -0.62 5.33 -16.72
C MET A 146 -1.14 5.63 -18.13
N GLN A 147 -2.44 5.43 -18.39
CA GLN A 147 -3.03 5.81 -19.69
C GLN A 147 -3.00 7.32 -19.93
N MET A 148 -3.23 8.13 -18.89
CA MET A 148 -3.08 9.60 -18.99
C MET A 148 -1.63 10.00 -19.27
N MET A 149 -0.66 9.37 -18.60
CA MET A 149 0.77 9.61 -18.83
C MET A 149 1.20 9.27 -20.25
N GLU A 150 0.72 8.14 -20.81
CA GLU A 150 0.98 7.74 -22.20
C GLU A 150 0.43 8.78 -23.19
N LYS A 151 -0.81 9.23 -22.98
CA LYS A 151 -1.46 10.23 -23.84
C LYS A 151 -0.72 11.57 -23.81
N LEU A 152 -0.20 11.96 -22.64
CA LEU A 152 0.60 13.18 -22.44
C LEU A 152 2.04 13.05 -22.94
N LYS A 153 2.47 11.86 -23.38
CA LYS A 153 3.83 11.56 -23.86
C LYS A 153 4.89 11.99 -22.85
N ILE A 154 4.76 11.49 -21.62
CA ILE A 154 5.61 11.87 -20.48
C ILE A 154 7.12 11.73 -20.78
N GLU A 155 7.50 10.77 -21.64
CA GLU A 155 8.87 10.53 -22.09
C GLU A 155 9.52 11.71 -22.84
N ASN A 156 8.72 12.67 -23.34
CA ASN A 156 9.24 13.85 -24.03
C ASN A 156 9.82 14.89 -23.06
N TYR A 157 9.54 14.77 -21.76
CA TYR A 157 10.06 15.65 -20.72
C TYR A 157 11.23 14.99 -20.00
N LYS A 158 12.13 15.76 -19.40
CA LYS A 158 13.24 15.15 -18.65
C LYS A 158 12.72 14.55 -17.35
N ALA A 159 13.34 13.44 -16.91
CA ALA A 159 12.98 12.75 -15.67
C ALA A 159 12.97 13.68 -14.43
N ASN A 160 13.88 14.65 -14.36
CA ASN A 160 13.93 15.66 -13.29
C ASN A 160 13.60 17.05 -13.88
N SER A 161 12.32 17.34 -14.10
CA SER A 161 11.88 18.59 -14.73
C SER A 161 10.57 19.14 -14.16
N PRO A 162 10.37 20.48 -14.15
CA PRO A 162 9.11 21.08 -13.73
C PRO A 162 7.88 20.51 -14.44
N GLU A 163 8.00 20.23 -15.74
CA GLU A 163 6.92 19.71 -16.58
C GLU A 163 6.46 18.34 -16.10
N ARG A 164 7.40 17.43 -15.83
CA ARG A 164 7.07 16.09 -15.33
C ARG A 164 6.35 16.16 -13.98
N PHE A 165 6.89 16.90 -13.01
CA PHE A 165 6.27 17.04 -11.68
C PHE A 165 4.90 17.72 -11.78
N HIS A 166 4.76 18.72 -12.64
CA HIS A 166 3.46 19.35 -12.90
C HIS A 166 2.44 18.35 -13.45
N ILE A 167 2.81 17.58 -14.49
CA ILE A 167 1.96 16.54 -15.08
C ILE A 167 1.57 15.48 -14.03
N GLU A 168 2.53 14.99 -13.25
CA GLU A 168 2.26 14.02 -12.16
C GLU A 168 1.23 14.54 -11.16
N ALA A 169 1.30 15.82 -10.78
CA ALA A 169 0.33 16.44 -9.89
C ALA A 169 -1.07 16.57 -10.54
N GLU A 170 -1.16 17.04 -11.78
CA GLU A 170 -2.44 17.19 -12.48
C GLU A 170 -3.13 15.83 -12.72
N VAL A 171 -2.36 14.83 -13.15
CA VAL A 171 -2.84 13.44 -13.32
C VAL A 171 -3.30 12.87 -11.99
N THR A 172 -2.56 13.08 -10.90
CA THR A 172 -2.95 12.64 -9.55
C THR A 172 -4.30 13.24 -9.14
N LYS A 173 -4.48 14.56 -9.30
CA LYS A 173 -5.72 15.25 -8.95
C LYS A 173 -6.93 14.66 -9.67
N LEU A 174 -6.84 14.51 -10.99
CA LEU A 174 -7.93 14.02 -11.83
C LEU A 174 -8.23 12.54 -11.58
N ALA A 175 -7.21 11.70 -11.45
CA ALA A 175 -7.37 10.29 -11.14
C ALA A 175 -8.01 10.09 -9.75
N TYR A 176 -7.72 10.97 -8.79
CA TYR A 176 -8.28 10.88 -7.44
C TYR A 176 -9.74 11.33 -7.42
N GLN A 177 -10.08 12.36 -8.21
CA GLN A 177 -11.47 12.74 -8.42
C GLN A 177 -12.28 11.59 -9.06
N LEU A 178 -11.73 10.90 -10.06
CA LEU A 178 -12.36 9.73 -10.66
C LEU A 178 -12.52 8.58 -9.65
N ARG A 179 -11.48 8.32 -8.85
CA ARG A 179 -11.51 7.30 -7.81
C ARG A 179 -12.62 7.54 -6.78
N GLU A 180 -12.71 8.75 -6.21
CA GLU A 180 -13.71 9.04 -5.16
C GLU A 180 -15.14 8.90 -5.68
N LYS A 181 -15.38 9.25 -6.94
CA LYS A 181 -16.71 9.14 -7.57
C LYS A 181 -17.15 7.70 -7.87
N ASN A 182 -16.21 6.77 -8.03
CA ASN A 182 -16.52 5.46 -8.63
C ASN A 182 -16.12 4.25 -7.79
N ILE A 183 -15.08 4.33 -6.93
CA ILE A 183 -14.53 3.13 -6.29
C ILE A 183 -15.23 2.81 -4.96
N GLY A 184 -15.64 1.55 -4.82
CA GLY A 184 -16.20 0.95 -3.61
C GLY A 184 -16.23 -0.58 -3.71
N ASP A 185 -16.91 -1.24 -2.78
CA ASP A 185 -17.03 -2.71 -2.79
C ASP A 185 -17.88 -3.19 -3.97
N PRO A 186 -17.34 -3.99 -4.91
CA PRO A 186 -18.08 -4.49 -6.07
C PRO A 186 -19.30 -5.35 -5.72
N ASN A 187 -19.40 -5.86 -4.48
CA ASN A 187 -20.61 -6.57 -4.03
C ASN A 187 -21.77 -5.62 -3.65
N PHE A 188 -21.50 -4.30 -3.54
CA PHE A 188 -22.45 -3.29 -3.07
C PHE A 188 -22.69 -2.18 -4.09
N ILE A 189 -21.80 -2.01 -5.07
CA ILE A 189 -21.92 -1.00 -6.11
C ILE A 189 -21.68 -1.62 -7.48
N ASN A 190 -22.35 -1.10 -8.50
CA ASN A 190 -22.06 -1.44 -9.88
C ASN A 190 -21.02 -0.45 -10.44
N MET A 191 -19.75 -0.85 -10.44
CA MET A 191 -18.65 -0.04 -10.98
C MET A 191 -18.41 -0.40 -12.45
N ASP A 192 -18.54 0.59 -13.32
CA ASP A 192 -18.22 0.44 -14.75
C ASP A 192 -16.70 0.60 -14.98
N LEU A 193 -15.97 -0.50 -14.77
CA LEU A 193 -14.51 -0.53 -14.94
C LEU A 193 -14.09 -0.29 -16.40
N GLU A 194 -14.87 -0.77 -17.36
CA GLU A 194 -14.60 -0.58 -18.79
C GLU A 194 -14.70 0.90 -19.17
N LYS A 195 -15.75 1.59 -18.71
CA LYS A 195 -15.88 3.03 -18.90
C LYS A 195 -14.76 3.79 -18.19
N LEU A 196 -14.43 3.44 -16.94
CA LEU A 196 -13.39 4.14 -16.19
C LEU A 196 -12.01 4.03 -16.88
N LEU A 197 -11.73 2.91 -17.53
CA LEU A 197 -10.49 2.68 -18.30
C LEU A 197 -10.61 3.02 -19.79
N SER A 198 -11.77 3.53 -20.24
CA SER A 198 -12.01 3.84 -21.64
C SER A 198 -11.17 5.02 -22.14
N LYS A 199 -10.87 5.00 -23.44
CA LYS A 199 -10.16 6.10 -24.11
C LYS A 199 -10.87 7.44 -23.92
N SER A 200 -12.21 7.48 -23.97
CA SER A 200 -12.96 8.71 -23.79
C SER A 200 -12.80 9.30 -22.40
N THR A 201 -12.87 8.48 -21.34
CA THR A 201 -12.66 8.96 -19.96
C THR A 201 -11.24 9.49 -19.76
N VAL A 202 -10.23 8.82 -20.32
CA VAL A 202 -8.84 9.29 -20.28
C VAL A 202 -8.67 10.61 -21.05
N GLU A 203 -9.25 10.73 -22.23
CA GLU A 203 -9.19 11.94 -23.06
C GLU A 203 -9.89 13.13 -22.39
N GLU A 204 -11.08 12.93 -21.82
CA GLU A 204 -11.79 13.96 -21.06
C GLU A 204 -10.98 14.46 -19.85
N ALA A 205 -10.25 13.56 -19.19
CA ALA A 205 -9.37 13.93 -18.09
C ALA A 205 -8.14 14.71 -18.59
N VAL A 206 -7.44 14.19 -19.60
CA VAL A 206 -6.24 14.83 -20.17
C VAL A 206 -6.52 16.22 -20.74
N ASN A 207 -7.67 16.42 -21.38
CA ASN A 207 -8.06 17.72 -21.95
C ASN A 207 -8.23 18.84 -20.91
N LYS A 208 -8.30 18.51 -19.61
CA LYS A 208 -8.34 19.48 -18.51
C LYS A 208 -6.94 19.94 -18.07
N ILE A 209 -5.89 19.24 -18.49
CA ILE A 209 -4.51 19.49 -18.07
C ILE A 209 -3.88 20.56 -18.97
N SER A 210 -3.35 21.61 -18.34
CA SER A 210 -2.56 22.65 -19.01
C SER A 210 -1.17 22.70 -18.41
N LEU A 211 -0.11 22.69 -19.23
CA LEU A 211 1.27 22.71 -18.75
C LEU A 211 1.65 23.98 -17.97
N SER A 212 0.86 25.05 -18.08
CA SER A 212 1.16 26.34 -17.45
C SER A 212 0.20 26.70 -16.32
N LYS A 213 -0.82 25.88 -16.01
CA LYS A 213 -1.83 26.21 -15.01
C LYS A 213 -2.46 24.97 -14.37
N CYS A 214 -2.56 24.98 -13.05
CA CYS A 214 -3.29 23.98 -12.28
C CYS A 214 -4.78 23.92 -12.63
N TYR A 215 -5.29 22.70 -12.80
CA TYR A 215 -6.72 22.41 -12.76
C TYR A 215 -7.21 22.30 -11.32
N ASP A 216 -8.36 22.91 -11.02
CA ASP A 216 -9.00 22.85 -9.70
C ASP A 216 -10.01 21.68 -9.66
N VAL A 217 -9.73 20.70 -8.80
CA VAL A 217 -10.63 19.56 -8.56
C VAL A 217 -11.55 19.74 -7.35
N GLY A 218 -11.48 20.92 -6.71
CA GLY A 218 -12.14 21.21 -5.43
C GLY A 218 -11.52 20.45 -4.27
N ASN A 219 -12.26 20.34 -3.17
CA ASN A 219 -11.85 19.55 -2.02
C ASN A 219 -12.44 18.14 -2.08
N LEU A 220 -11.58 17.14 -2.31
CA LEU A 220 -11.98 15.74 -2.37
C LEU A 220 -12.20 15.11 -0.98
N ASN A 221 -11.79 15.78 0.11
CA ASN A 221 -11.93 15.33 1.50
C ASN A 221 -11.46 13.89 1.74
N ILE A 222 -10.36 13.48 1.10
CA ILE A 222 -9.88 12.10 1.15
C ILE A 222 -9.25 11.83 2.54
N PRO A 223 -9.68 10.79 3.28
CA PRO A 223 -9.02 10.36 4.51
C PRO A 223 -7.58 9.90 4.22
N ALA A 224 -6.60 10.29 5.05
CA ALA A 224 -5.16 10.12 4.76
C ALA A 224 -4.44 9.24 5.78
N HIS A 225 -3.98 8.03 5.40
CA HIS A 225 -3.46 7.02 6.34
C HIS A 225 -2.21 6.31 5.77
N PRO A 226 -0.98 6.59 6.26
CA PRO A 226 0.20 6.43 5.40
C PRO A 226 1.01 5.12 5.48
N GLU A 227 0.58 4.04 6.15
CA GLU A 227 1.54 2.93 6.44
C GLU A 227 1.06 1.52 6.07
N THR A 228 1.98 0.73 5.52
CA THR A 228 1.73 -0.60 4.94
C THR A 228 3.08 -1.31 4.79
N ILE A 229 3.12 -2.65 4.81
CA ILE A 229 4.32 -3.39 4.40
C ILE A 229 4.07 -3.99 3.01
N TYR A 230 5.10 -3.93 2.17
CA TYR A 230 5.14 -4.54 0.83
C TYR A 230 6.36 -5.46 0.76
N LEU A 231 6.22 -6.59 0.09
CA LEU A 231 7.28 -7.54 -0.16
C LEU A 231 7.11 -8.16 -1.54
N THR A 232 8.23 -8.48 -2.18
CA THR A 232 8.22 -9.26 -3.42
C THR A 232 9.32 -10.30 -3.42
N VAL A 233 9.05 -11.44 -4.05
CA VAL A 233 9.98 -12.56 -4.22
C VAL A 233 9.87 -13.05 -5.65
N VAL A 234 11.02 -13.39 -6.24
CA VAL A 234 11.09 -14.18 -7.47
C VAL A 234 12.01 -15.37 -7.18
N ASP A 235 11.54 -16.59 -7.41
CA ASP A 235 12.33 -17.79 -7.19
C ASP A 235 13.14 -18.22 -8.44
N LYS A 236 13.92 -19.30 -8.29
CA LYS A 236 14.74 -19.86 -9.38
C LYS A 236 13.95 -20.35 -10.61
N ASP A 237 12.66 -20.64 -10.43
CA ASP A 237 11.75 -21.08 -11.50
C ASP A 237 11.02 -19.86 -12.11
N PHE A 238 11.42 -18.64 -11.71
CA PHE A 238 10.81 -17.36 -12.07
C PHE A 238 9.35 -17.21 -11.63
N ASN A 239 8.91 -17.95 -10.61
CA ASN A 239 7.64 -17.67 -9.96
C ASN A 239 7.75 -16.33 -9.23
N ALA A 240 6.90 -15.37 -9.59
CA ALA A 240 6.90 -14.03 -9.01
C ALA A 240 5.72 -13.84 -8.06
N VAL A 241 6.00 -13.27 -6.87
CA VAL A 241 4.99 -12.90 -5.89
C VAL A 241 5.14 -11.43 -5.56
N SER A 242 4.04 -10.68 -5.70
CA SER A 242 3.88 -9.29 -5.27
C SER A 242 2.85 -9.30 -4.15
N ILE A 243 3.29 -9.09 -2.89
CA ILE A 243 2.42 -9.23 -1.72
C ILE A 243 2.51 -7.99 -0.84
N ILE A 244 1.36 -7.65 -0.26
CA ILE A 244 1.22 -6.43 0.50
C ILE A 244 0.12 -6.61 1.55
N ASN A 245 0.40 -6.18 2.78
CA ASN A 245 -0.52 -6.32 3.90
C ASN A 245 -0.38 -5.14 4.85
N SER A 246 -1.49 -4.78 5.51
CA SER A 246 -1.53 -3.59 6.36
C SER A 246 -2.70 -3.64 7.33
N ILE A 247 -2.42 -3.22 8.56
CA ILE A 247 -3.40 -2.94 9.61
C ILE A 247 -3.99 -1.51 9.54
N CYS A 248 -3.81 -0.84 8.39
CA CYS A 248 -4.16 0.54 8.07
C CYS A 248 -3.19 1.56 8.69
N TYR A 249 -3.46 2.11 9.87
CA TYR A 249 -2.56 3.08 10.48
C TYR A 249 -1.34 2.38 11.10
N VAL A 250 -0.28 3.14 11.43
CA VAL A 250 0.80 2.64 12.31
C VAL A 250 0.15 2.08 13.57
N PHE A 251 0.46 0.85 13.96
CA PHE A 251 -0.17 0.15 15.09
C PHE A 251 -1.71 0.03 15.02
N GLY A 252 -2.30 0.17 13.83
CA GLY A 252 -3.73 0.01 13.59
C GLY A 252 -4.60 0.85 14.52
N SER A 253 -5.53 0.20 15.22
CA SER A 253 -6.41 0.85 16.19
C SER A 253 -5.71 1.24 17.50
N GLY A 254 -4.52 0.71 17.77
CA GLY A 254 -3.88 0.80 19.09
C GLY A 254 -4.56 -0.08 20.14
N ILE A 255 -5.38 -1.05 19.73
CA ILE A 255 -6.10 -1.99 20.59
C ILE A 255 -5.56 -3.39 20.32
N THR A 256 -5.18 -4.09 21.38
CA THR A 256 -4.66 -5.46 21.33
C THR A 256 -5.63 -6.38 22.05
N SER A 257 -5.85 -7.56 21.49
CA SER A 257 -6.56 -8.67 22.10
C SER A 257 -6.14 -8.92 23.55
N ASN A 258 -7.02 -9.49 24.36
CA ASN A 258 -6.73 -9.83 25.75
C ASN A 258 -5.62 -10.88 25.89
N ASN A 259 -5.63 -11.92 25.05
CA ASN A 259 -4.76 -13.09 25.26
C ASN A 259 -3.94 -13.52 24.04
N THR A 260 -4.25 -13.06 22.82
CA THR A 260 -3.58 -13.54 21.59
C THR A 260 -2.37 -12.72 21.18
N GLY A 261 -2.14 -11.56 21.80
CA GLY A 261 -1.11 -10.60 21.38
C GLY A 261 -1.37 -9.96 20.01
N ILE A 262 -2.56 -10.14 19.41
CA ILE A 262 -2.92 -9.57 18.12
C ILE A 262 -3.34 -8.12 18.29
N LEU A 263 -2.61 -7.23 17.63
CA LEU A 263 -2.96 -5.82 17.47
C LEU A 263 -3.97 -5.65 16.34
N PHE A 264 -5.10 -5.00 16.63
CA PHE A 264 -6.20 -4.88 15.68
C PHE A 264 -5.95 -3.80 14.63
N GLN A 265 -6.39 -4.09 13.41
CA GLN A 265 -6.45 -3.09 12.35
C GLN A 265 -7.55 -2.04 12.62
N ASN A 266 -7.43 -0.89 11.98
CA ASN A 266 -8.48 0.14 11.95
C ASN A 266 -8.93 0.48 10.52
N ARG A 267 -8.94 -0.52 9.63
CA ARG A 267 -9.26 -0.35 8.20
C ARG A 267 -10.64 0.25 7.95
N GLY A 268 -11.62 0.03 8.84
CA GLY A 268 -12.96 0.62 8.74
C GLY A 268 -12.97 2.15 8.67
N THR A 269 -11.90 2.84 9.12
CA THR A 269 -11.73 4.30 8.96
C THR A 269 -11.72 4.77 7.50
N ASN A 270 -11.46 3.87 6.54
CA ASN A 270 -11.52 4.17 5.12
C ASN A 270 -12.96 4.30 4.59
N PHE A 271 -13.99 3.92 5.34
CA PHE A 271 -15.36 4.16 4.92
C PHE A 271 -15.71 5.64 4.87
N ARG A 272 -16.70 5.94 4.03
CA ARG A 272 -17.40 7.21 3.98
C ARG A 272 -18.69 7.13 4.79
N ILE A 273 -19.15 8.26 5.29
CA ILE A 273 -20.44 8.35 6.00
C ILE A 273 -21.47 9.12 5.18
N GLU A 274 -21.04 9.75 4.08
CA GLU A 274 -21.91 10.44 3.16
C GLU A 274 -22.82 9.43 2.45
N LYS A 275 -24.12 9.60 2.64
CA LYS A 275 -25.15 8.80 1.96
C LYS A 275 -24.91 8.85 0.44
N ASN A 276 -25.08 7.70 -0.22
CA ASN A 276 -24.86 7.50 -1.65
C ASN A 276 -23.39 7.57 -2.12
N HIS A 277 -22.43 7.81 -1.24
CA HIS A 277 -21.02 7.63 -1.62
C HIS A 277 -20.77 6.14 -1.95
N PRO A 278 -20.05 5.79 -3.04
CA PRO A 278 -19.81 4.40 -3.40
C PRO A 278 -19.16 3.58 -2.27
N ASN A 279 -18.26 4.22 -1.54
CA ASN A 279 -17.60 3.70 -0.34
C ASN A 279 -18.30 4.06 1.00
N CYS A 280 -19.61 4.34 1.03
CA CYS A 280 -20.37 4.52 2.27
C CYS A 280 -20.36 3.24 3.12
N ILE A 281 -20.26 3.36 4.45
CA ILE A 281 -20.29 2.23 5.39
C ILE A 281 -21.59 1.42 5.28
N ASP A 282 -21.47 0.10 5.35
CA ASP A 282 -22.60 -0.85 5.37
C ASP A 282 -22.17 -2.19 6.00
N GLY A 283 -23.14 -3.02 6.40
CA GLY A 283 -22.89 -4.34 6.99
C GLY A 283 -22.25 -5.30 6.00
N LEU A 284 -21.20 -6.04 6.43
CA LEU A 284 -20.40 -6.97 5.61
C LEU A 284 -19.70 -6.35 4.38
N LYS A 285 -19.85 -5.04 4.15
CA LYS A 285 -19.13 -4.31 3.10
C LYS A 285 -17.66 -4.20 3.46
N ARG A 286 -16.80 -4.21 2.46
CA ARG A 286 -15.36 -3.96 2.61
C ARG A 286 -15.09 -2.47 2.36
N PRO A 287 -14.41 -1.76 3.27
CA PRO A 287 -13.99 -0.39 3.02
C PRO A 287 -12.93 -0.34 1.94
N LEU A 288 -12.86 0.76 1.18
CA LEU A 288 -11.81 0.99 0.20
C LEU A 288 -10.43 0.59 0.76
N HIS A 289 -9.81 -0.42 0.16
CA HIS A 289 -8.46 -0.83 0.54
C HIS A 289 -7.46 0.12 -0.09
N THR A 290 -6.44 0.58 0.62
CA THR A 290 -5.38 1.41 0.00
C THR A 290 -4.27 0.57 -0.64
N ILE A 291 -4.33 -0.74 -0.45
CA ILE A 291 -3.25 -1.68 -0.66
C ILE A 291 -3.25 -2.15 -2.12
N ILE A 292 -2.15 -1.93 -2.85
CA ILE A 292 -2.01 -2.35 -4.25
C ILE A 292 -0.66 -3.03 -4.52
N PRO A 293 -0.60 -4.36 -4.71
CA PRO A 293 0.57 -5.01 -5.30
C PRO A 293 0.53 -4.88 -6.82
N GLY A 294 1.67 -4.57 -7.44
CA GLY A 294 1.80 -4.45 -8.89
C GLY A 294 2.60 -5.58 -9.52
N MET A 295 2.29 -5.89 -10.77
CA MET A 295 3.11 -6.74 -11.64
C MET A 295 3.04 -6.22 -13.08
N VAL A 296 4.14 -6.30 -13.83
CA VAL A 296 4.19 -5.92 -15.24
C VAL A 296 4.59 -7.12 -16.07
N PHE A 297 3.91 -7.28 -17.20
CA PHE A 297 4.13 -8.36 -18.16
C PHE A 297 4.57 -7.80 -19.51
N SER A 298 5.41 -8.58 -20.20
CA SER A 298 5.66 -8.43 -21.64
C SER A 298 5.57 -9.81 -22.28
N ASN A 299 4.86 -9.93 -23.40
CA ASN A 299 4.64 -11.19 -24.10
C ASN A 299 4.19 -12.34 -23.16
N ASN A 300 3.21 -12.05 -22.29
CA ASN A 300 2.66 -12.98 -21.28
C ASN A 300 3.68 -13.52 -20.25
N LYS A 301 4.85 -12.89 -20.10
CA LYS A 301 5.83 -13.21 -19.06
C LYS A 301 5.97 -12.05 -18.08
N PRO A 302 6.05 -12.30 -16.76
CA PRO A 302 6.30 -11.23 -15.79
C PRO A 302 7.71 -10.67 -16.00
N ILE A 303 7.84 -9.35 -16.12
CA ILE A 303 9.12 -8.65 -16.28
C ILE A 303 9.46 -7.76 -15.08
N LEU A 304 8.48 -7.45 -14.24
CA LEU A 304 8.65 -6.65 -13.03
C LEU A 304 7.59 -7.05 -11.99
N SER A 305 8.04 -7.37 -10.79
CA SER A 305 7.20 -7.49 -9.61
C SER A 305 7.54 -6.36 -8.65
N TYR A 306 6.57 -5.54 -8.27
CA TYR A 306 6.84 -4.27 -7.59
C TYR A 306 5.67 -3.76 -6.74
N GLY A 307 5.99 -2.86 -5.82
CA GLY A 307 5.00 -2.09 -5.09
C GLY A 307 5.64 -0.95 -4.33
N VAL A 308 4.88 0.13 -4.16
CA VAL A 308 5.30 1.31 -3.39
C VAL A 308 4.26 1.54 -2.31
N MET A 309 4.62 1.31 -1.05
CA MET A 309 3.75 1.53 0.11
C MET A 309 3.54 3.02 0.37
N GLY A 310 2.56 3.39 1.20
CA GLY A 310 2.30 4.79 1.56
C GLY A 310 0.83 5.20 1.58
N GLY A 311 -0.10 4.24 1.77
CA GLY A 311 -1.54 4.53 1.78
C GLY A 311 -2.04 5.18 0.49
N GLN A 312 -2.38 6.45 0.58
CA GLN A 312 -2.89 7.27 -0.51
C GLN A 312 -1.77 7.68 -1.45
N TYR A 313 -0.50 7.47 -1.11
CA TYR A 313 0.59 7.68 -2.06
C TYR A 313 0.78 6.50 -3.02
N GLN A 314 0.27 5.29 -2.69
CA GLN A 314 0.59 4.07 -3.46
C GLN A 314 0.33 4.21 -4.97
N PRO A 315 -0.82 4.73 -5.44
CA PRO A 315 -1.04 4.86 -6.88
C PRO A 315 -0.03 5.80 -7.56
N VAL A 316 0.29 6.93 -6.91
CA VAL A 316 1.27 7.90 -7.41
C VAL A 316 2.67 7.30 -7.42
N GLY A 317 3.06 6.63 -6.35
CA GLY A 317 4.36 5.94 -6.26
C GLY A 317 4.51 4.84 -7.30
N HIS A 318 3.45 4.06 -7.56
CA HIS A 318 3.44 3.05 -8.61
C HIS A 318 3.70 3.67 -9.98
N VAL A 319 2.95 4.70 -10.35
CA VAL A 319 3.09 5.41 -11.64
C VAL A 319 4.49 6.01 -11.77
N HIS A 320 4.96 6.69 -10.73
CA HIS A 320 6.28 7.32 -10.71
C HIS A 320 7.42 6.30 -10.94
N VAL A 321 7.39 5.15 -10.23
CA VAL A 321 8.38 4.07 -10.40
C VAL A 321 8.26 3.41 -11.77
N LEU A 322 7.04 3.17 -12.26
CA LEU A 322 6.83 2.62 -13.60
C LEU A 322 7.39 3.54 -14.68
N ASN A 323 7.11 4.85 -14.62
CA ASN A 323 7.66 5.80 -15.59
C ASN A 323 9.19 5.87 -15.49
N ASN A 324 9.76 5.87 -14.28
CA ASN A 324 11.22 5.81 -14.10
C ASN A 324 11.84 4.60 -14.83
N ILE A 325 11.24 3.41 -14.69
CA ILE A 325 11.77 2.19 -15.31
C ILE A 325 11.53 2.18 -16.83
N PHE A 326 10.32 2.47 -17.28
CA PHE A 326 9.88 2.20 -18.65
C PHE A 326 9.97 3.41 -19.61
N ASP A 327 9.93 4.64 -19.09
CA ASP A 327 10.09 5.86 -19.91
C ASP A 327 11.48 6.46 -19.78
N TYR A 328 12.11 6.32 -18.60
CA TYR A 328 13.42 6.89 -18.31
C TYR A 328 14.55 5.87 -18.18
N ASN A 329 14.27 4.60 -18.51
CA ASN A 329 15.25 3.50 -18.57
C ASN A 329 16.06 3.27 -17.28
N MET A 330 15.49 3.61 -16.13
CA MET A 330 16.14 3.39 -14.84
C MET A 330 16.07 1.92 -14.43
N ASN A 331 17.10 1.46 -13.71
CA ASN A 331 17.04 0.19 -13.02
C ASN A 331 16.11 0.28 -11.78
N PRO A 332 15.71 -0.86 -11.17
CA PRO A 332 14.81 -0.86 -10.01
C PRO A 332 15.27 0.00 -8.84
N GLN A 333 16.57 0.04 -8.53
CA GLN A 333 17.10 0.85 -7.42
C GLN A 333 17.05 2.34 -7.75
N GLU A 334 17.54 2.73 -8.93
CA GLU A 334 17.48 4.13 -9.41
C GLU A 334 16.04 4.66 -9.44
N ALA A 335 15.10 3.85 -9.93
CA ALA A 335 13.69 4.21 -10.01
C ALA A 335 13.05 4.42 -8.63
N LEU A 336 13.48 3.66 -7.62
CA LEU A 336 13.02 3.78 -6.25
C LEU A 336 13.66 4.97 -5.53
N ASP A 337 14.95 5.22 -5.74
CA ASP A 337 15.68 6.31 -5.07
C ASP A 337 15.29 7.70 -5.61
N PHE A 338 14.80 7.77 -6.84
CA PHE A 338 14.42 9.03 -7.49
C PHE A 338 13.51 9.91 -6.60
N PRO A 339 13.73 11.25 -6.53
CA PRO A 339 12.96 12.14 -5.67
C PRO A 339 11.46 12.14 -5.95
N ARG A 340 10.66 12.15 -4.89
CA ARG A 340 9.21 12.02 -4.99
C ARG A 340 8.48 13.29 -4.56
N ALA A 341 7.25 13.38 -5.06
CA ALA A 341 6.31 14.41 -4.69
C ALA A 341 4.90 13.83 -4.62
N PHE A 342 4.05 14.40 -3.76
CA PHE A 342 2.68 13.93 -3.59
C PHE A 342 1.70 15.10 -3.45
N HIS A 343 0.84 15.27 -4.45
CA HIS A 343 -0.26 16.22 -4.39
C HIS A 343 -1.46 15.57 -3.69
N PHE A 344 -1.80 16.07 -2.49
CA PHE A 344 -2.88 15.49 -1.69
C PHE A 344 -3.62 16.57 -0.90
N ASN A 345 -4.95 16.58 -1.02
CA ASN A 345 -5.83 17.60 -0.43
C ASN A 345 -5.32 19.02 -0.67
N ASN A 346 -5.07 19.35 -1.95
CA ASN A 346 -4.65 20.67 -2.46
C ASN A 346 -3.28 21.17 -2.03
N ILE A 347 -2.50 20.34 -1.31
CA ILE A 347 -1.11 20.64 -0.96
C ILE A 347 -0.20 19.69 -1.73
N TYR A 348 0.79 20.25 -2.42
CA TYR A 348 1.82 19.49 -3.11
C TYR A 348 3.08 19.35 -2.25
N LYS A 349 3.24 18.18 -1.65
CA LYS A 349 4.37 17.87 -0.75
C LYS A 349 5.55 17.37 -1.56
N LEU A 350 6.66 18.09 -1.55
CA LEU A 350 7.89 17.74 -2.25
C LEU A 350 8.93 17.20 -1.27
N GLU A 351 9.60 16.10 -1.60
CA GLU A 351 10.76 15.66 -0.83
C GLU A 351 11.94 16.64 -0.98
N LEU A 352 12.85 16.61 -0.01
CA LEU A 352 14.03 17.48 -0.01
C LEU A 352 14.95 17.29 -1.21
N GLY A 353 14.89 16.11 -1.86
CA GLY A 353 15.66 15.81 -3.07
C GLY A 353 15.13 16.45 -4.35
N VAL A 354 13.92 17.05 -4.33
CA VAL A 354 13.36 17.75 -5.51
C VAL A 354 13.99 19.13 -5.63
N ASP A 355 14.59 19.45 -6.78
CA ASP A 355 15.32 20.71 -6.97
C ASP A 355 14.46 21.96 -6.69
N LYS A 356 15.07 22.97 -6.07
CA LYS A 356 14.36 24.22 -5.73
C LYS A 356 13.78 24.94 -6.96
N ASN A 357 14.49 24.90 -8.08
CA ASN A 357 13.98 25.46 -9.33
C ASN A 357 12.69 24.77 -9.81
N ILE A 358 12.54 23.46 -9.56
CA ILE A 358 11.29 22.74 -9.86
C ILE A 358 10.17 23.26 -8.98
N GLU A 359 10.40 23.39 -7.67
CA GLU A 359 9.41 23.97 -6.74
C GLU A 359 8.98 25.39 -7.17
N ASP A 360 9.92 26.26 -7.53
CA ASP A 360 9.62 27.63 -7.91
C ASP A 360 8.78 27.70 -9.20
N GLN A 361 9.01 26.81 -10.16
CA GLN A 361 8.18 26.71 -11.38
C GLN A 361 6.80 26.11 -11.09
N LEU A 362 6.71 25.12 -10.19
CA LEU A 362 5.43 24.56 -9.75
C LEU A 362 4.55 25.64 -9.10
N LYS A 363 5.13 26.50 -8.26
CA LYS A 363 4.43 27.66 -7.67
C LYS A 363 3.92 28.62 -8.74
N LYS A 364 4.72 28.90 -9.78
CA LYS A 364 4.29 29.74 -10.91
C LYS A 364 3.12 29.13 -11.69
N ASN A 365 3.08 27.81 -11.81
CA ASN A 365 1.95 27.08 -12.41
C ASN A 365 0.70 27.07 -11.51
N GLY A 366 0.80 27.55 -10.27
CA GLY A 366 -0.30 27.67 -9.31
C GLY A 366 -0.39 26.54 -8.28
N HIS A 367 0.66 25.73 -8.11
CA HIS A 367 0.69 24.70 -7.06
C HIS A 367 0.98 25.31 -5.69
N GLU A 368 0.23 24.92 -4.67
CA GLU A 368 0.58 25.18 -3.27
C GLU A 368 1.60 24.12 -2.82
N THR A 369 2.89 24.46 -2.81
CA THR A 369 3.95 23.50 -2.50
C THR A 369 4.50 23.64 -1.09
N ILE A 370 4.82 22.51 -0.45
CA ILE A 370 5.62 22.46 0.78
C ILE A 370 6.74 21.44 0.66
N ARG A 371 7.91 21.73 1.22
CA ARG A 371 8.99 20.74 1.36
C ARG A 371 8.83 19.98 2.67
N VAL A 372 8.97 18.66 2.62
CA VAL A 372 8.80 17.79 3.78
C VAL A 372 10.09 17.06 4.13
N ASN A 373 10.38 16.95 5.44
CA ASN A 373 11.47 16.13 5.96
C ASN A 373 11.09 14.64 6.01
N ASP A 374 9.80 14.34 6.13
CA ASP A 374 9.27 12.98 5.97
C ASP A 374 9.33 12.58 4.48
N THR A 375 9.38 11.28 4.22
CA THR A 375 9.52 10.72 2.87
C THR A 375 8.21 10.15 2.35
N HIS A 376 8.02 10.14 1.03
CA HIS A 376 6.83 9.56 0.40
C HIS A 376 7.02 8.08 0.14
N GLY A 377 6.30 7.28 0.92
CA GLY A 377 6.19 5.85 0.71
C GLY A 377 7.46 5.05 0.97
N GLY A 378 7.58 3.93 0.27
CA GLY A 378 8.65 2.95 0.39
C GLY A 378 8.41 1.79 -0.57
N GLY A 379 9.32 1.50 -1.49
CA GLY A 379 9.12 0.45 -2.49
C GLY A 379 10.08 -0.71 -2.43
N GLN A 380 9.65 -1.83 -3.01
CA GLN A 380 10.49 -2.97 -3.35
C GLN A 380 10.16 -3.35 -4.80
N ALA A 381 11.18 -3.77 -5.56
CA ALA A 381 10.99 -4.19 -6.93
C ALA A 381 12.01 -5.26 -7.32
N ILE A 382 11.56 -6.24 -8.09
CA ILE A 382 12.42 -7.23 -8.74
C ILE A 382 12.09 -7.23 -10.24
N ARG A 383 13.05 -6.82 -11.06
CA ARG A 383 12.99 -6.92 -12.52
C ARG A 383 13.51 -8.29 -12.95
N ILE A 384 12.80 -8.91 -13.89
CA ILE A 384 13.11 -10.23 -14.45
C ILE A 384 13.62 -10.06 -15.87
N ASN A 385 14.90 -10.34 -16.10
CA ASN A 385 15.49 -10.39 -17.44
C ASN A 385 15.49 -11.83 -17.96
N TRP A 386 14.45 -12.19 -18.72
CA TRP A 386 14.31 -13.52 -19.31
C TRP A 386 15.37 -13.87 -20.34
N LYS A 387 15.99 -12.88 -21.00
CA LYS A 387 17.01 -13.12 -22.03
C LYS A 387 18.33 -13.56 -21.41
N GLU A 388 18.69 -12.95 -20.28
CA GLU A 388 19.95 -13.21 -19.57
C GLU A 388 19.77 -14.16 -18.38
N GLY A 389 18.54 -14.46 -17.99
CA GLY A 389 18.23 -15.26 -16.80
C GLY A 389 18.55 -14.52 -15.48
N LEU A 390 18.56 -13.18 -15.49
CA LEU A 390 18.97 -12.36 -14.35
C LEU A 390 17.78 -11.74 -13.61
N LEU A 391 17.95 -11.61 -12.29
CA LEU A 391 17.03 -10.90 -11.40
C LEU A 391 17.73 -9.65 -10.87
N ILE A 392 17.08 -8.49 -11.02
CA ILE A 392 17.62 -7.21 -10.54
C ILE A 392 16.67 -6.68 -9.47
N GLY A 393 17.14 -6.67 -8.23
CA GLY A 393 16.38 -6.18 -7.07
C GLY A 393 16.68 -4.73 -6.75
N GLY A 394 15.67 -4.01 -6.24
CA GLY A 394 15.81 -2.68 -5.65
C GLY A 394 14.99 -2.58 -4.37
N SER A 395 15.55 -1.92 -3.35
CA SER A 395 14.91 -1.65 -2.07
C SER A 395 15.05 -0.18 -1.70
N ASP A 396 13.93 0.44 -1.37
CA ASP A 396 13.86 1.88 -1.09
C ASP A 396 14.50 2.27 0.24
N THR A 397 15.45 3.20 0.18
CA THR A 397 16.18 3.75 1.35
C THR A 397 15.27 4.52 2.32
N ARG A 398 14.05 4.88 1.89
CA ARG A 398 13.02 5.50 2.74
C ARG A 398 12.46 4.57 3.80
N LYS A 399 12.69 3.25 3.72
CA LYS A 399 12.28 2.27 4.75
C LYS A 399 13.47 1.43 5.22
N ASP A 400 13.32 0.78 6.37
CA ASP A 400 14.28 -0.21 6.84
C ASP A 400 13.97 -1.49 6.04
N GLY A 401 14.75 -1.75 5.00
CA GLY A 401 14.49 -2.81 4.03
C GLY A 401 15.74 -3.17 3.23
N LEU A 402 15.66 -4.23 2.45
CA LEU A 402 16.79 -4.79 1.71
C LEU A 402 16.31 -5.63 0.52
N ALA A 403 17.14 -5.69 -0.52
CA ALA A 403 17.02 -6.64 -1.62
C ALA A 403 18.19 -7.63 -1.54
N ILE A 404 17.89 -8.93 -1.50
CA ILE A 404 18.88 -10.01 -1.42
C ILE A 404 18.56 -11.07 -2.47
N GLY A 405 19.60 -11.61 -3.11
CA GLY A 405 19.56 -12.82 -3.94
C GLY A 405 20.35 -13.96 -3.28
N TYR A 406 20.16 -15.18 -3.76
CA TYR A 406 20.87 -16.39 -3.30
C TYR A 406 21.28 -17.28 -4.46
#